data_AF-A0A6V7WE55-F1
#
_entry.id   AF-A0A6V7WE55-F1
#
_cell.length_a   1.000
_cell.length_b   1.000
_cell.length_c   1.000
_cell.angle_alpha   90.00
_cell.angle_beta   90.00
_cell.angle_gamma   90.00
#
_symmetry.space_group_name_H-M   'P 1'
#
loop_
_entity.id
_entity.type
_entity.pdbx_description
1 polymer ?
#
loop_
_entity_poly.entity_id
_entity_poly.type
_entity_poly.pdbx_seq_one_letter_code
_entity_poly.pdbx_strand_id
1 'polypeptide(L)'
;MSVLSTLTFLMVKFKNNVLSRVRAMLVAMEKYRQKHMESLHEGYNRRMSTFRENYHNQVETIRNSYLESSERFRDYRQAQKENVQQHLDGYYQQISRLREFGHKRVEHLWESYEKSVNAVRTFTLEQRLKILNQYKVKQRYVNKLLEAIGTETNVDIISRKEAAIREVLGEEQPPPTFWSSSHHPSNNSNLRRSASFHSLPEFPLVDEILEEEEKQQIIYVNLTEFNKNNKEEIEKEEKEYLLALQQPSTSTASSILPLFNNNKIQA
;
A
#
# COMPACT_ATOMS: atom_id res chain seq x y z
N MET A 1 -47.94 -104.96 -62.69
CA MET A 1 -47.14 -103.90 -62.04
C MET A 1 -47.00 -104.27 -60.57
N SER A 2 -45.81 -104.77 -60.20
CA SER A 2 -45.56 -105.49 -58.95
C SER A 2 -45.56 -104.56 -57.73
N VAL A 3 -46.15 -105.01 -56.62
CA VAL A 3 -46.15 -104.35 -55.30
C VAL A 3 -44.73 -103.99 -54.82
N LEU A 4 -43.71 -104.69 -55.31
CA LEU A 4 -42.30 -104.33 -55.08
C LEU A 4 -41.90 -102.98 -55.69
N SER A 5 -42.44 -102.60 -56.85
CA SER A 5 -42.12 -101.33 -57.52
C SER A 5 -42.73 -100.12 -56.79
N THR A 6 -43.92 -100.29 -56.20
CA THR A 6 -44.54 -99.24 -55.38
C THR A 6 -43.83 -99.10 -54.03
N LEU A 7 -43.37 -100.20 -53.44
CA LEU A 7 -42.61 -100.17 -52.18
C LEU A 7 -41.24 -99.51 -52.37
N THR A 8 -40.52 -99.81 -53.45
CA THR A 8 -39.22 -99.17 -53.75
C THR A 8 -39.39 -97.68 -54.03
N PHE A 9 -40.43 -97.27 -54.77
CA PHE A 9 -40.73 -95.86 -55.01
C PHE A 9 -41.05 -95.11 -53.70
N LEU A 10 -41.88 -95.70 -52.83
CA LEU A 10 -42.21 -95.10 -51.53
C LEU A 10 -40.97 -95.00 -50.63
N MET A 11 -40.10 -96.01 -50.65
CA MET A 11 -38.86 -96.03 -49.87
C MET A 11 -37.86 -94.99 -50.37
N VAL A 12 -37.73 -94.82 -51.69
CA VAL A 12 -36.90 -93.77 -52.32
C VAL A 12 -37.43 -92.37 -52.00
N LYS A 13 -38.76 -92.18 -52.10
CA LYS A 13 -39.41 -90.90 -51.76
C LYS A 13 -39.24 -90.56 -50.28
N PHE A 14 -39.38 -91.54 -49.39
CA PHE A 14 -39.14 -91.38 -47.96
C PHE A 14 -37.67 -91.00 -47.68
N LYS A 15 -36.71 -91.73 -48.26
CA LYS A 15 -35.28 -91.41 -48.14
C LYS A 15 -34.96 -90.00 -48.63
N ASN A 16 -35.51 -89.58 -49.77
CA ASN A 16 -35.28 -88.24 -50.32
C ASN A 16 -35.89 -87.13 -49.44
N ASN A 17 -37.09 -87.34 -48.88
CA ASN A 17 -37.71 -86.40 -47.95
C ASN A 17 -36.92 -86.25 -46.64
N VAL A 18 -36.45 -87.37 -46.08
CA VAL A 18 -35.60 -87.35 -44.88
C VAL A 18 -34.28 -86.62 -45.17
N LEU A 19 -33.63 -86.92 -46.30
CA LEU A 19 -32.39 -86.27 -46.71
C LEU A 19 -32.57 -84.75 -46.92
N SER A 20 -33.68 -84.33 -47.52
CA SER A 20 -34.00 -82.92 -47.71
C SER A 20 -34.23 -82.18 -46.39
N ARG A 21 -34.90 -82.82 -45.42
CA ARG A 21 -35.14 -82.25 -44.09
C ARG A 21 -33.84 -82.12 -43.30
N VAL A 22 -32.98 -83.13 -43.36
CA VAL A 22 -31.64 -83.09 -42.74
C VAL A 22 -30.79 -81.99 -43.38
N ARG A 23 -30.79 -81.85 -44.71
CA ARG A 23 -30.09 -80.75 -45.39
C ARG A 23 -30.62 -79.37 -44.99
N ALA A 24 -31.94 -79.19 -44.91
CA ALA A 24 -32.55 -77.93 -44.48
C ALA A 24 -32.18 -77.57 -43.03
N MET A 25 -32.16 -78.57 -42.14
CA MET A 25 -31.70 -78.40 -40.76
C MET A 25 -30.22 -78.01 -40.68
N LEU A 26 -29.35 -78.68 -41.45
CA LEU A 26 -27.92 -78.34 -41.50
C LEU A 26 -27.69 -76.91 -42.00
N VAL A 27 -28.42 -76.48 -43.04
CA VAL A 27 -28.36 -75.10 -43.54
C VAL A 27 -28.84 -74.11 -42.50
N ALA A 28 -29.91 -74.43 -41.75
CA ALA A 28 -30.41 -73.58 -40.67
C ALA A 28 -29.41 -73.48 -39.51
N MET A 29 -28.76 -74.58 -39.13
CA MET A 29 -27.72 -74.61 -38.10
C MET A 29 -26.50 -73.78 -38.53
N GLU A 30 -26.08 -73.89 -39.78
CA GLU A 30 -24.94 -73.11 -40.29
C GLU A 30 -25.25 -71.60 -40.34
N LYS A 31 -26.45 -71.23 -40.80
CA LYS A 31 -26.92 -69.83 -40.76
C LYS A 31 -26.98 -69.29 -39.33
N TYR A 32 -27.46 -70.09 -38.38
CA TYR A 32 -27.51 -69.70 -36.97
C TYR A 32 -26.10 -69.51 -36.41
N ARG A 33 -25.19 -70.44 -36.69
CA ARG A 33 -23.77 -70.35 -36.28
C ARG A 33 -23.12 -69.09 -36.81
N GLN A 34 -23.32 -68.78 -38.10
CA GLN A 34 -22.78 -67.58 -38.73
C GLN A 34 -23.34 -66.30 -38.08
N LYS A 35 -24.67 -66.21 -37.91
CA LYS A 35 -25.31 -65.07 -37.25
C LYS A 35 -24.85 -64.89 -35.80
N HIS A 36 -24.66 -65.99 -35.08
CA HIS A 36 -24.16 -65.94 -33.70
C HIS A 36 -22.72 -65.42 -33.64
N MET A 37 -21.85 -65.88 -34.55
CA MET A 37 -20.48 -65.36 -34.67
C MET A 37 -20.44 -63.87 -35.04
N GLU A 38 -21.27 -63.45 -36.00
CA GLU A 38 -21.39 -62.03 -36.39
C GLU A 38 -21.86 -61.17 -35.20
N SER A 39 -22.88 -61.63 -34.47
CA SER A 39 -23.38 -60.95 -33.28
C SER A 39 -22.32 -60.86 -32.17
N LEU A 40 -21.48 -61.88 -32.01
CA LEU A 40 -20.40 -61.87 -31.03
C LEU A 40 -19.31 -60.88 -31.42
N HIS A 41 -18.91 -60.84 -32.69
CA HIS A 41 -17.94 -59.88 -33.21
C HIS A 41 -18.46 -58.44 -33.11
N GLU A 42 -19.70 -58.20 -33.50
CA GLU A 42 -20.31 -56.87 -33.39
C GLU A 42 -20.41 -56.42 -31.93
N GLY A 43 -20.82 -57.33 -31.03
CA GLY A 43 -20.88 -57.05 -29.60
C GLY A 43 -19.51 -56.74 -28.99
N TYR A 44 -18.48 -57.49 -29.37
CA TYR A 44 -17.10 -57.24 -28.94
C TYR A 44 -16.59 -55.89 -29.47
N ASN A 45 -16.76 -55.63 -30.77
CA ASN A 45 -16.32 -54.38 -31.40
C ASN A 45 -17.00 -53.16 -30.78
N ARG A 46 -18.31 -53.25 -30.49
CA ARG A 46 -19.04 -52.18 -29.83
C ARG A 46 -18.49 -51.92 -28.42
N ARG A 47 -18.30 -52.97 -27.61
CA ARG A 47 -17.73 -52.82 -26.26
C ARG A 47 -16.30 -52.26 -26.30
N MET A 48 -15.49 -52.73 -27.24
CA MET A 48 -14.12 -52.23 -27.43
C MET A 48 -14.11 -50.76 -27.83
N SER A 49 -14.99 -50.35 -28.74
CA SER A 49 -15.15 -48.95 -29.14
C SER A 49 -15.56 -48.07 -27.96
N THR A 50 -16.56 -48.48 -27.19
CA THR A 50 -17.01 -47.75 -25.99
C THR A 50 -15.90 -47.68 -24.93
N PHE A 51 -15.15 -48.77 -24.72
CA PHE A 51 -14.02 -48.77 -23.79
C PHE A 51 -12.95 -47.76 -24.21
N ARG A 52 -12.60 -47.73 -25.50
CA ARG A 52 -11.62 -46.79 -26.04
C ARG A 52 -12.10 -45.34 -25.91
N GLU A 53 -13.35 -45.05 -26.24
CA GLU A 53 -13.93 -43.72 -26.11
C GLU A 53 -13.95 -43.25 -24.65
N ASN A 54 -14.37 -44.12 -23.72
CA ASN A 54 -14.34 -43.82 -22.28
C ASN A 54 -12.92 -43.53 -21.78
N TYR A 55 -11.93 -44.31 -22.22
CA TYR A 55 -10.53 -44.07 -21.88
C TYR A 55 -10.07 -42.69 -22.37
N HIS A 56 -10.33 -42.35 -23.62
CA HIS A 56 -9.98 -41.04 -24.16
C HIS A 56 -10.67 -39.90 -23.40
N ASN A 57 -11.95 -40.03 -23.11
CA ASN A 57 -12.70 -39.03 -22.34
C ASN A 57 -12.11 -38.84 -20.94
N GLN A 58 -11.71 -39.93 -20.26
CA GLN A 58 -11.07 -39.84 -18.95
C GLN A 58 -9.71 -39.14 -19.01
N VAL A 59 -8.88 -39.51 -19.99
CA VAL A 59 -7.56 -38.87 -20.18
C VAL A 59 -7.70 -37.38 -20.47
N GLU A 60 -8.62 -36.99 -21.35
CA GLU A 60 -8.87 -35.57 -21.67
C GLU A 60 -9.43 -34.81 -20.47
N THR A 61 -10.31 -35.42 -19.67
CA THR A 61 -10.82 -34.80 -18.44
C THR A 61 -9.68 -34.51 -17.46
N ILE A 62 -8.80 -35.49 -17.25
CA ILE A 62 -7.62 -35.32 -16.39
C ILE A 62 -6.71 -34.23 -16.96
N ARG A 63 -6.40 -34.28 -18.26
CA ARG A 63 -5.57 -33.27 -18.93
C ARG A 63 -6.12 -31.86 -18.72
N ASN A 64 -7.42 -31.66 -18.95
CA ASN A 64 -8.07 -30.36 -18.81
C ASN A 64 -8.04 -29.87 -17.36
N SER A 65 -8.27 -30.75 -16.38
CA SER A 65 -8.19 -30.39 -14.96
C SER A 65 -6.79 -29.92 -14.53
N TYR A 66 -5.72 -30.55 -15.07
CA TYR A 66 -4.35 -30.13 -14.81
C TYR A 66 -4.00 -28.81 -15.51
N LEU A 67 -4.49 -28.59 -16.72
CA LEU A 67 -4.32 -27.32 -17.43
C LEU A 67 -5.00 -26.17 -16.67
N GLU A 68 -6.25 -26.36 -16.24
CA GLU A 68 -6.98 -25.36 -15.45
C GLU A 68 -6.28 -25.09 -14.12
N SER A 69 -5.82 -26.14 -13.41
CA SER A 69 -5.07 -25.98 -12.17
C SER A 69 -3.77 -25.21 -12.40
N SER A 70 -3.04 -25.52 -13.48
CA SER A 70 -1.80 -24.83 -13.84
C SER A 70 -2.03 -23.35 -14.17
N GLU A 71 -3.12 -23.03 -14.87
CA GLU A 71 -3.52 -21.66 -15.17
C GLU A 71 -3.84 -20.89 -13.89
N ARG A 72 -4.64 -21.46 -12.99
CA ARG A 72 -4.93 -20.86 -11.68
C ARG A 72 -3.66 -20.56 -10.88
N PHE A 73 -2.67 -21.47 -10.88
CA PHE A 73 -1.38 -21.22 -10.21
C PHE A 73 -0.58 -20.09 -10.86
N ARG A 74 -0.67 -19.94 -12.19
CA ARG A 74 -0.03 -18.84 -12.90
C ARG A 74 -0.69 -17.51 -12.51
N ASP A 75 -2.01 -17.48 -12.51
CA ASP A 75 -2.79 -16.28 -12.21
C ASP A 75 -2.64 -15.86 -10.75
N TYR A 76 -2.64 -16.82 -9.82
CA TYR A 76 -2.35 -16.55 -8.40
C TYR A 76 -0.98 -15.91 -8.21
N ARG A 77 0.07 -16.47 -8.83
CA ARG A 77 1.42 -15.89 -8.76
C ARG A 77 1.48 -14.50 -9.39
N GLN A 78 0.72 -14.25 -10.46
CA GLN A 78 0.66 -12.93 -11.08
C GLN A 78 -0.06 -11.92 -10.19
N ALA A 79 -1.20 -12.28 -9.63
CA ALA A 79 -1.96 -11.45 -8.69
C ALA A 79 -1.13 -11.13 -7.44
N GLN A 80 -0.38 -12.11 -6.92
CA GLN A 80 0.52 -11.90 -5.78
C GLN A 80 1.64 -10.91 -6.11
N LYS A 81 2.26 -11.04 -7.29
CA LYS A 81 3.28 -10.07 -7.75
C LYS A 81 2.69 -8.67 -7.89
N GLU A 82 1.49 -8.56 -8.44
CA GLU A 82 0.81 -7.28 -8.59
C GLU A 82 0.47 -6.65 -7.23
N ASN A 83 -0.02 -7.44 -6.28
CA ASN A 83 -0.29 -6.98 -4.91
C ASN A 83 0.98 -6.44 -4.24
N VAL A 84 2.10 -7.19 -4.29
CA VAL A 84 3.39 -6.73 -3.76
C VAL A 84 3.84 -5.44 -4.43
N GLN A 85 3.70 -5.35 -5.76
CA GLN A 85 4.04 -4.16 -6.52
C GLN A 85 3.21 -2.95 -6.08
N GLN A 86 1.90 -3.12 -5.91
CA GLN A 86 1.01 -2.06 -5.42
C GLN A 86 1.41 -1.56 -4.02
N HIS A 87 1.77 -2.47 -3.10
CA HIS A 87 2.27 -2.10 -1.78
C HIS A 87 3.58 -1.30 -1.85
N LEU A 88 4.53 -1.73 -2.70
CA LEU A 88 5.78 -1.01 -2.91
C LEU A 88 5.54 0.39 -3.50
N ASP A 89 4.68 0.50 -4.50
CA ASP A 89 4.32 1.78 -5.11
C ASP A 89 3.66 2.72 -4.09
N GLY A 90 2.80 2.19 -3.22
CA GLY A 90 2.22 2.93 -2.09
C GLY A 90 3.29 3.46 -1.13
N TYR A 91 4.28 2.63 -0.78
CA TYR A 91 5.41 3.04 0.07
C TYR A 91 6.26 4.14 -0.58
N TYR A 92 6.57 4.01 -1.87
CA TYR A 92 7.31 5.04 -2.61
C TYR A 92 6.57 6.38 -2.64
N GLN A 93 5.24 6.36 -2.80
CA GLN A 93 4.44 7.57 -2.71
C GLN A 93 4.51 8.20 -1.31
N GLN A 94 4.47 7.41 -0.25
CA GLN A 94 4.60 7.92 1.13
C GLN A 94 5.96 8.59 1.36
N ILE A 95 7.05 7.96 0.94
CA ILE A 95 8.39 8.58 1.00
C ILE A 95 8.42 9.89 0.21
N SER A 96 7.84 9.91 -0.99
CA SER A 96 7.82 11.12 -1.80
C SER A 96 7.04 12.25 -1.11
N ARG A 97 5.90 11.95 -0.48
CA ARG A 97 5.12 12.93 0.31
C ARG A 97 5.91 13.42 1.51
N LEU A 98 6.59 12.54 2.24
CA LEU A 98 7.43 12.92 3.38
C LEU A 98 8.57 13.84 2.96
N ARG A 99 9.22 13.54 1.84
CA ARG A 99 10.26 14.38 1.25
C ARG A 99 9.71 15.75 0.86
N GLU A 100 8.55 15.80 0.21
CA GLU A 100 7.90 17.06 -0.18
C GLU A 100 7.50 17.90 1.04
N PHE A 101 7.00 17.26 2.10
CA PHE A 101 6.69 17.93 3.36
C PHE A 101 7.94 18.54 4.00
N GLY A 102 9.04 17.78 4.08
CA GLY A 102 10.32 18.27 4.57
C GLY A 102 10.82 19.47 3.77
N HIS A 103 10.70 19.43 2.44
CA HIS A 103 11.06 20.54 1.57
C HIS A 103 10.23 21.81 1.86
N LYS A 104 8.90 21.69 1.92
CA LYS A 104 8.00 22.81 2.25
C LYS A 104 8.29 23.41 3.63
N ARG A 105 8.63 22.58 4.61
CA ARG A 105 8.99 23.05 5.96
C ARG A 105 10.28 23.88 5.95
N VAL A 106 11.28 23.45 5.19
CA VAL A 106 12.55 24.19 5.05
C VAL A 106 12.33 25.51 4.33
N GLU A 107 11.55 25.53 3.24
CA GLU A 107 11.18 26.77 2.54
C GLU A 107 10.49 27.74 3.49
N HIS A 108 9.53 27.27 4.29
CA HIS A 108 8.80 28.13 5.23
C HIS A 108 9.71 28.71 6.32
N LEU A 109 10.66 27.93 6.82
CA LEU A 109 11.66 28.41 7.78
C LEU A 109 12.56 29.48 7.17
N TRP A 110 13.00 29.26 5.93
CA TRP A 110 13.84 30.21 5.21
C TRP A 110 13.11 31.53 4.93
N GLU A 111 11.87 31.47 4.43
CA GLU A 111 11.04 32.66 4.21
C GLU A 111 10.78 33.44 5.51
N SER A 112 10.52 32.74 6.61
CA SER A 112 10.29 33.36 7.92
C SER A 112 11.54 34.06 8.44
N TYR A 113 12.70 33.40 8.32
CA TYR A 113 13.99 33.99 8.66
C TYR A 113 14.26 35.24 7.83
N GLU A 114 14.08 35.18 6.51
CA GLU A 114 14.27 36.33 5.62
C GLU A 114 13.38 37.52 6.00
N LYS A 115 12.09 37.27 6.29
CA LYS A 115 11.15 38.30 6.77
C LYS A 115 11.65 38.95 8.06
N SER A 116 12.13 38.15 9.02
CA SER A 116 12.65 38.68 10.30
C SER A 116 13.90 39.56 10.10
N VAL A 117 14.84 39.14 9.27
CA VAL A 117 16.07 39.89 8.97
C VAL A 117 15.72 41.22 8.27
N ASN A 118 14.80 41.18 7.32
CA ASN A 118 14.33 42.38 6.62
C ASN A 118 13.57 43.33 7.56
N ALA A 119 12.78 42.82 8.50
CA ALA A 119 12.12 43.64 9.53
C ALA A 119 13.13 44.36 10.44
N VAL A 120 14.19 43.67 10.88
CA VAL A 120 15.26 44.29 11.67
C VAL A 120 15.98 45.36 10.87
N ARG A 121 16.32 45.06 9.61
CA ARG A 121 17.03 46.00 8.73
C ARG A 121 16.24 47.28 8.49
N THR A 122 14.95 47.15 8.22
CA THR A 122 14.04 48.29 8.02
C THR A 122 13.87 49.09 9.31
N PHE A 123 13.63 48.44 10.44
CA PHE A 123 13.57 49.10 11.75
C PHE A 123 14.84 49.89 12.08
N THR A 124 16.02 49.29 11.93
CA THR A 124 17.30 49.98 12.19
C THR A 124 17.48 51.20 11.30
N LEU A 125 17.11 51.09 10.02
CA LEU A 125 17.18 52.19 9.07
C LEU A 125 16.23 53.33 9.46
N GLU A 126 14.99 53.01 9.83
CA GLU A 126 13.99 53.99 10.29
C GLU A 126 14.44 54.71 11.57
N GLN A 127 14.96 53.98 12.56
CA GLN A 127 15.48 54.59 13.79
C GLN A 127 16.66 55.52 13.51
N ARG A 128 17.58 55.12 12.63
CA ARG A 128 18.72 55.97 12.22
C ARG A 128 18.23 57.26 11.54
N LEU A 129 17.25 57.15 10.63
CA LEU A 129 16.67 58.32 9.97
C LEU A 129 15.98 59.25 10.98
N LYS A 130 15.26 58.71 11.96
CA LYS A 130 14.62 59.48 13.02
C LYS A 130 15.64 60.30 13.82
N ILE A 131 16.73 59.69 14.26
CA ILE A 131 17.82 60.37 15.00
C ILE A 131 18.46 61.46 14.13
N LEU A 132 18.75 61.15 12.85
CA LEU A 132 19.30 62.14 11.92
C LEU A 132 18.39 63.35 11.72
N ASN A 133 17.07 63.14 11.62
CA ASN A 133 16.10 64.23 11.50
C ASN A 133 16.03 65.07 12.76
N GLN A 134 16.03 64.44 13.95
CA GLN A 134 16.09 65.15 15.23
C GLN A 134 17.37 66.00 15.34
N TYR A 135 18.52 65.43 14.96
CA TYR A 135 19.79 66.16 14.94
C TYR A 135 19.74 67.36 13.97
N LYS A 136 19.23 67.16 12.74
CA LYS A 136 19.08 68.26 11.77
C LYS A 136 18.19 69.40 12.29
N VAL A 137 17.10 69.09 13.00
CA VAL A 137 16.22 70.10 13.61
C VAL A 137 16.94 70.84 14.72
N LYS A 138 17.59 70.12 15.66
CA LYS A 138 18.39 70.72 16.73
C LYS A 138 19.51 71.61 16.19
N GLN A 139 20.21 71.15 15.16
CA GLN A 139 21.28 71.89 14.50
C GLN A 139 20.77 73.19 13.87
N ARG A 140 19.64 73.17 13.16
CA ARG A 140 19.02 74.40 12.62
C ARG A 140 18.65 75.38 13.74
N TYR A 141 18.15 74.89 14.86
CA TYR A 141 17.80 75.72 16.01
C TYR A 141 19.04 76.36 16.66
N VAL A 142 20.08 75.57 16.92
CA VAL A 142 21.36 76.07 17.46
C VAL A 142 21.98 77.10 16.52
N ASN A 143 22.04 76.81 15.21
CA ASN A 143 22.54 77.77 14.23
C ASN A 143 21.77 79.09 14.27
N LYS A 144 20.44 79.06 14.39
CA LYS A 144 19.60 80.26 14.52
C LYS A 144 19.86 81.03 15.82
N LEU A 145 20.06 80.34 16.94
CA LEU A 145 20.43 80.98 18.21
C LEU A 145 21.80 81.64 18.13
N LEU A 146 22.78 80.97 17.50
CA LEU A 146 24.12 81.51 17.28
C LEU A 146 24.09 82.75 16.37
N GLU A 147 23.32 82.71 15.27
CA GLU A 147 23.08 83.87 14.42
C GLU A 147 22.48 85.04 15.22
N ALA A 148 21.51 84.77 16.10
CA ALA A 148 20.90 85.80 16.94
C ALA A 148 21.88 86.40 17.96
N ILE A 149 22.70 85.59 18.62
CA ILE A 149 23.75 86.05 19.55
C ILE A 149 24.79 86.91 18.83
N GLY A 150 25.23 86.50 17.63
CA GLY A 150 26.22 87.24 16.84
C GLY A 150 25.77 88.64 16.42
N THR A 151 24.46 88.92 16.49
CA THR A 151 23.87 90.24 16.19
C THR A 151 23.55 91.09 17.42
N GLU A 152 23.69 90.55 18.63
CA GLU A 152 23.30 91.22 19.87
C GLU A 152 24.51 91.71 20.69
N THR A 153 24.38 92.90 21.27
CA THR A 153 25.45 93.57 22.05
C THR A 153 25.20 93.54 23.56
N ASN A 154 24.04 93.04 24.00
CA ASN A 154 23.63 93.03 25.41
C ASN A 154 24.04 91.72 26.10
N VAL A 155 24.95 91.82 27.07
CA VAL A 155 25.61 90.68 27.75
C VAL A 155 24.62 89.75 28.47
N ASP A 156 23.57 90.27 29.09
CA ASP A 156 22.60 89.44 29.82
C ASP A 156 21.71 88.60 28.88
N ILE A 157 21.41 89.14 27.70
CA ILE A 157 20.63 88.45 26.67
C ILE A 157 21.49 87.37 26.02
N ILE A 158 22.78 87.66 25.80
CA ILE A 158 23.77 86.71 25.28
C ILE A 158 23.90 85.52 26.25
N SER A 159 24.06 85.75 27.56
CA SER A 159 24.16 84.65 28.54
C SER A 159 22.91 83.78 28.61
N ARG A 160 21.70 84.35 28.49
CA ARG A 160 20.46 83.55 28.44
C ARG A 160 20.36 82.71 27.17
N LYS A 161 20.78 83.26 26.02
CA LYS A 161 20.77 82.54 24.75
C LYS A 161 21.85 81.46 24.70
N GLU A 162 23.02 81.70 25.29
CA GLU A 162 24.05 80.66 25.49
C GLU A 162 23.59 79.52 26.40
N ALA A 163 22.86 79.84 27.48
CA ALA A 163 22.28 78.81 28.36
C ALA A 163 21.27 77.92 27.61
N ALA A 164 20.43 78.52 26.76
CA ALA A 164 19.50 77.77 25.91
C ALA A 164 20.20 76.88 24.87
N ILE A 165 21.37 77.30 24.35
CA ILE A 165 22.19 76.48 23.44
C ILE A 165 22.73 75.24 24.18
N ARG A 166 23.23 75.40 25.40
CA ARG A 166 23.76 74.30 26.22
C ARG A 166 22.69 73.27 26.58
N GLU A 167 21.48 73.74 26.89
CA GLU A 167 20.32 72.88 27.16
C GLU A 167 19.94 72.00 25.96
N VAL A 168 19.89 72.57 24.75
CA VAL A 168 19.54 71.82 23.53
C VAL A 168 20.62 70.80 23.14
N LEU A 169 21.89 71.12 23.41
CA LEU A 169 23.03 70.23 23.20
C LEU A 169 23.14 69.13 24.27
N GLY A 170 22.39 69.25 25.38
CA GLY A 170 22.34 68.24 26.43
C GLY A 170 23.61 68.16 27.30
N GLU A 171 24.36 69.26 27.41
CA GLU A 171 25.44 69.37 28.39
C GLU A 171 24.84 69.57 29.78
N GLU A 172 24.68 68.47 30.52
CA GLU A 172 24.31 68.48 31.93
C GLU A 172 25.50 69.05 32.73
N GLN A 173 25.26 70.08 33.55
CA GLN A 173 26.30 70.60 34.45
C GLN A 173 26.84 69.47 35.33
N PRO A 174 28.17 69.42 35.61
CA PRO A 174 28.70 68.44 36.54
C PRO A 174 28.02 68.61 37.92
N PRO A 175 27.56 67.53 38.56
CA PRO A 175 26.72 67.64 39.73
C PRO A 175 27.51 68.23 40.91
N PRO A 176 26.87 69.03 41.79
CA PRO A 176 27.52 69.55 42.97
C PRO A 176 27.79 68.42 43.96
N THR A 177 29.07 68.23 44.29
CA THR A 177 29.55 67.34 45.35
C THR A 177 29.02 67.78 46.72
N PHE A 178 28.09 67.03 47.33
CA PHE A 178 28.00 66.90 48.80
C PHE A 178 27.12 65.71 49.29
N TRP A 179 27.77 64.62 49.72
CA TRP A 179 27.42 63.60 50.74
C TRP A 179 26.01 62.95 50.81
N SER A 180 26.00 61.63 50.53
CA SER A 180 25.33 60.51 51.25
C SER A 180 23.89 60.63 51.76
N SER A 181 23.01 59.71 51.33
CA SER A 181 22.60 58.56 52.17
C SER A 181 21.69 57.58 51.42
N SER A 182 21.91 56.31 51.73
CA SER A 182 21.12 55.13 51.38
C SER A 182 19.61 55.33 51.59
N HIS A 183 18.78 54.85 50.66
CA HIS A 183 17.54 54.07 50.89
C HIS A 183 16.99 53.58 49.55
N HIS A 184 17.39 52.37 49.13
CA HIS A 184 16.69 51.61 48.10
C HIS A 184 15.77 50.60 48.80
N PRO A 185 14.44 50.75 48.78
CA PRO A 185 13.56 49.67 49.17
C PRO A 185 13.55 48.63 48.04
N SER A 186 13.92 47.41 48.40
CA SER A 186 13.71 46.21 47.61
C SER A 186 12.22 46.00 47.38
N ASN A 187 11.71 46.26 46.19
CA ASN A 187 10.47 45.65 45.74
C ASN A 187 10.39 45.71 44.22
N ASN A 188 10.55 44.56 43.58
CA ASN A 188 9.88 44.19 42.32
C ASN A 188 10.36 42.81 41.89
N SER A 189 9.82 41.79 42.56
CA SER A 189 9.78 40.39 42.10
C SER A 189 8.81 40.20 40.92
N ASN A 190 8.77 41.14 39.97
CA ASN A 190 7.96 41.05 38.75
C ASN A 190 8.66 41.67 37.53
N LEU A 191 9.99 41.56 37.46
CA LEU A 191 10.69 41.69 36.18
C LEU A 191 10.46 40.39 35.40
N ARG A 192 9.24 40.22 34.89
CA ARG A 192 8.92 39.28 33.82
C ARG A 192 9.93 39.58 32.72
N ARG A 193 10.86 38.64 32.48
CA ARG A 193 11.96 38.79 31.52
C ARG A 193 11.37 39.29 30.20
N SER A 194 11.54 40.57 29.90
CA SER A 194 11.29 41.08 28.57
C SER A 194 12.24 40.34 27.66
N ALA A 195 11.72 39.60 26.69
CA ALA A 195 12.49 38.90 25.67
C ALA A 195 13.47 39.91 25.05
N SER A 196 14.73 39.83 25.48
CA SER A 196 15.78 40.64 24.90
C SER A 196 16.20 40.01 23.59
N PHE A 197 16.68 40.84 22.68
CA PHE A 197 17.02 40.57 21.28
C PHE A 197 18.08 39.46 21.04
N HIS A 198 18.50 38.75 22.09
CA HIS A 198 19.50 37.69 22.09
C HIS A 198 19.03 36.39 22.74
N SER A 199 17.73 36.22 23.01
CA SER A 199 17.23 34.90 23.40
C SER A 199 17.35 33.94 22.22
N LEU A 200 18.11 32.86 22.41
CA LEU A 200 18.12 31.68 21.53
C LEU A 200 16.66 31.24 21.27
N PRO A 201 16.38 30.60 20.12
CA PRO A 201 15.06 30.01 19.88
C PRO A 201 14.66 29.17 21.11
N GLU A 202 13.46 29.40 21.63
CA GLU A 202 12.92 28.52 22.67
C GLU A 202 12.88 27.11 22.08
N PHE A 203 13.74 26.23 22.58
CA PHE A 203 13.62 24.81 22.31
C PHE A 203 12.34 24.33 23.02
N PRO A 204 11.49 23.54 22.35
CA PRO A 204 10.27 23.02 22.95
C PRO A 204 10.62 22.31 24.27
N LEU A 205 9.83 22.59 25.31
CA LEU A 205 10.00 21.97 26.64
C LEU A 205 9.86 20.45 26.51
N VAL A 206 10.49 19.71 27.43
CA VAL A 206 10.56 18.24 27.46
C VAL A 206 9.18 17.56 27.28
N ASP A 207 8.09 18.24 27.66
CA ASP A 207 6.72 17.75 27.50
C ASP A 207 6.27 17.64 26.03
N GLU A 208 6.74 18.52 25.12
CA GLU A 208 6.48 18.42 23.67
C GLU A 208 7.32 17.33 22.99
N ILE A 209 8.51 17.02 23.55
CA ILE A 209 9.35 15.91 23.07
C ILE A 209 8.71 14.57 23.45
N LEU A 210 8.10 14.47 24.63
CA LEU A 210 7.36 13.28 25.06
C LEU A 210 6.13 13.02 24.17
N GLU A 211 5.43 14.05 23.71
CA GLU A 211 4.32 13.90 22.76
C GLU A 211 4.80 13.43 21.36
N GLU A 212 5.98 13.82 20.91
CA GLU A 212 6.57 13.32 19.66
C GLU A 212 7.11 11.88 19.81
N GLU A 213 7.66 11.52 20.96
CA GLU A 213 8.09 10.15 21.28
C GLU A 213 6.90 9.19 21.43
N GLU A 214 5.78 9.62 22.02
CA GLU A 214 4.54 8.83 22.05
C GLU A 214 3.98 8.62 20.64
N LYS A 215 4.01 9.64 19.78
CA LYS A 215 3.58 9.49 18.37
C LYS A 215 4.50 8.54 17.60
N GLN A 216 5.81 8.56 17.85
CA GLN A 216 6.74 7.61 17.26
C GLN A 216 6.56 6.18 17.81
N GLN A 217 6.29 6.02 19.11
CA GLN A 217 5.96 4.72 19.70
C GLN A 217 4.64 4.17 19.16
N ILE A 218 3.61 4.99 18.98
CA ILE A 218 2.32 4.58 18.40
C ILE A 218 2.50 4.09 16.95
N ILE A 219 3.34 4.77 16.17
CA ILE A 219 3.68 4.33 14.80
C ILE A 219 4.44 3.00 14.84
N TYR A 220 5.40 2.85 15.75
CA TYR A 220 6.18 1.62 15.88
C TYR A 220 5.29 0.44 16.30
N VAL A 221 4.43 0.63 17.33
CA VAL A 221 3.50 -0.38 17.84
C VAL A 221 2.53 -0.84 16.75
N ASN A 222 1.92 0.10 16.01
CA ASN A 222 1.04 -0.23 14.87
C ASN A 222 1.77 -1.00 13.77
N LEU A 223 3.04 -0.68 13.49
CA LEU A 223 3.81 -1.40 12.49
C LEU A 223 4.14 -2.84 12.95
N THR A 224 4.41 -3.04 14.24
CA THR A 224 4.58 -4.38 14.81
C THR A 224 3.29 -5.19 14.81
N GLU A 225 2.15 -4.59 15.16
CA GLU A 225 0.85 -5.27 15.12
C GLU A 225 0.43 -5.61 13.68
N PHE A 226 0.65 -4.72 12.72
CA PHE A 226 0.41 -4.96 11.31
C PHE A 226 1.26 -6.13 10.77
N ASN A 227 2.54 -6.18 11.12
CA ASN A 227 3.43 -7.28 10.72
C ASN A 227 3.06 -8.61 11.38
N LYS A 228 2.58 -8.58 12.63
CA LYS A 228 2.14 -9.78 13.35
C LYS A 228 0.85 -10.35 12.76
N ASN A 229 -0.13 -9.49 12.44
CA ASN A 229 -1.37 -9.90 11.81
C ASN A 229 -1.14 -10.49 10.42
N ASN A 230 -0.29 -9.87 9.59
CA ASN A 230 0.08 -10.44 8.29
C ASN A 230 0.77 -11.80 8.41
N LYS A 231 1.63 -11.98 9.43
CA LYS A 231 2.30 -13.28 9.66
C LYS A 231 1.30 -14.37 10.07
N GLU A 232 0.35 -14.04 10.94
CA GLU A 232 -0.71 -14.98 11.36
C GLU A 232 -1.68 -15.32 10.22
N GLU A 233 -1.92 -14.38 9.30
CA GLU A 233 -2.74 -14.58 8.10
C GLU A 233 -2.04 -15.49 7.09
N ILE A 234 -0.74 -15.28 6.85
CA ILE A 234 0.09 -16.17 6.01
C ILE A 234 0.15 -17.58 6.59
N GLU A 235 0.34 -17.74 7.91
CA GLU A 235 0.36 -19.06 8.55
C GLU A 235 -1.00 -19.77 8.53
N LYS A 236 -2.12 -19.01 8.54
CA LYS A 236 -3.47 -19.57 8.37
C LYS A 236 -3.69 -20.05 6.94
N GLU A 237 -3.30 -19.23 5.96
CA GLU A 237 -3.40 -19.59 4.55
C GLU A 237 -2.55 -20.81 4.24
N GLU A 238 -1.30 -20.88 4.71
CA GLU A 238 -0.45 -22.06 4.53
C GLU A 238 -1.08 -23.33 5.14
N LYS A 239 -1.70 -23.23 6.33
CA LYS A 239 -2.40 -24.38 6.95
C LYS A 239 -3.63 -24.79 6.15
N GLU A 240 -4.36 -23.84 5.57
CA GLU A 240 -5.52 -24.11 4.71
C GLU A 240 -5.09 -24.75 3.37
N TYR A 241 -3.99 -24.28 2.77
CA TYR A 241 -3.38 -24.89 1.59
C TYR A 241 -2.88 -26.32 1.86
N LEU A 242 -2.23 -26.56 3.00
CA LEU A 242 -1.80 -27.90 3.39
C LEU A 242 -2.98 -28.83 3.66
N LEU A 243 -4.06 -28.32 4.26
CA LEU A 243 -5.30 -29.07 4.47
C LEU A 243 -6.00 -29.42 3.14
N ALA A 244 -5.98 -28.50 2.17
CA ALA A 244 -6.51 -28.72 0.83
C ALA A 244 -5.71 -29.75 0.02
N LEU A 245 -4.39 -29.82 0.24
CA LEU A 245 -3.51 -30.84 -0.34
C LEU A 245 -3.70 -32.23 0.30
N GLN A 246 -4.14 -32.27 1.57
CA GLN A 246 -4.38 -33.52 2.31
C GLN A 246 -5.77 -34.10 2.09
N GLN A 247 -6.70 -33.33 1.53
CA GLN A 247 -7.96 -33.85 1.02
C GLN A 247 -7.67 -34.57 -0.31
N PRO A 248 -7.80 -35.91 -0.41
CA PRO A 248 -7.85 -36.54 -1.72
C PRO A 248 -9.04 -35.90 -2.42
N SER A 249 -8.77 -35.19 -3.53
CA SER A 249 -9.83 -34.56 -4.32
C SER A 249 -11.00 -35.53 -4.43
N THR A 250 -12.15 -35.12 -3.88
CA THR A 250 -13.36 -35.95 -3.79
C THR A 250 -13.83 -36.41 -5.18
N SER A 251 -13.33 -35.75 -6.23
CA SER A 251 -13.45 -36.13 -7.64
C SER A 251 -12.59 -37.35 -8.04
N THR A 252 -11.37 -37.50 -7.49
CA THR A 252 -10.45 -38.59 -7.88
C THR A 252 -10.81 -39.89 -7.16
N ALA A 253 -11.20 -39.82 -5.87
CA ALA A 253 -11.64 -40.99 -5.12
C ALA A 253 -12.98 -41.56 -5.64
N SER A 254 -13.90 -40.70 -6.10
CA SER A 254 -15.18 -41.14 -6.67
C SER A 254 -15.02 -41.75 -8.07
N SER A 255 -14.07 -41.28 -8.89
CA SER A 255 -13.88 -41.79 -10.26
C SER A 255 -13.10 -43.11 -10.35
N ILE A 256 -12.34 -43.50 -9.32
CA ILE A 256 -11.60 -44.78 -9.27
C ILE A 256 -12.45 -45.91 -8.66
N LEU A 257 -13.48 -45.59 -7.87
CA LEU A 257 -14.37 -46.57 -7.25
C LEU A 257 -15.26 -47.42 -8.18
N PRO A 258 -15.57 -47.09 -9.46
CA PRO A 258 -16.37 -47.98 -10.29
C PRO A 258 -15.66 -49.29 -10.68
N LEU A 259 -14.35 -49.42 -10.41
CA LEU A 259 -13.57 -50.60 -10.80
C LEU A 259 -13.76 -51.82 -9.88
N PHE A 260 -14.50 -51.73 -8.76
CA PHE A 260 -14.65 -52.85 -7.83
C PHE A 260 -16.03 -53.50 -7.73
N ASN A 261 -17.06 -53.06 -8.48
CA ASN A 261 -18.43 -53.53 -8.23
C ASN A 261 -19.19 -54.19 -9.40
N ASN A 262 -18.49 -54.72 -10.40
CA ASN A 262 -19.14 -55.44 -11.53
C ASN A 262 -18.93 -56.97 -11.51
N ASN A 263 -18.77 -57.57 -10.33
CA ASN A 263 -18.92 -59.02 -10.14
C ASN A 263 -20.31 -59.33 -9.58
N LYS A 264 -21.35 -59.13 -10.38
CA LYS A 264 -22.63 -59.82 -10.20
C LYS A 264 -22.96 -60.55 -11.49
N ILE A 265 -22.36 -61.73 -11.60
CA ILE A 265 -22.74 -62.77 -12.54
C ILE A 265 -24.22 -63.07 -12.27
N GLN A 266 -25.11 -62.61 -13.16
CA GLN A 266 -26.42 -63.22 -13.32
C GLN A 266 -26.27 -64.31 -14.37
N ALA A 267 -26.15 -65.55 -13.88
CA ALA A 267 -26.50 -66.79 -14.56
C ALA A 267 -27.03 -67.73 -13.47
#